data_AF-A0A821Y7A1-F1
#
_entry.id   AF-A0A821Y7A1-F1
#
_cell.length_a   1.000
_cell.length_b   1.000
_cell.length_c   1.000
_cell.angle_alpha   90.00
_cell.angle_beta   90.00
_cell.angle_gamma   90.00
#
_symmetry.space_group_name_H-M   'P 1'
#
loop_
_entity.id
_entity.type
_entity.pdbx_description
1 polymer ?
#
loop_
_entity_poly.entity_id
_entity_poly.type
_entity_poly.pdbx_seq_one_letter_code
_entity_poly.pdbx_strand_id
1 'polypeptide(L)'
;MEMPYQHELRCHRGFDLRVWLNNEKNLTTNTCLCPPSFYDNMYQYQNQRMSLSIKFRIVSDSWSTLFAIIISLIDDSEERIIHSYEQFTYLSTRDCKIKFNIYLLYSTRSKNESKNYAIQIDIYEKISFIYRGSLLFPIIFPFLPVHRLAYIVDIPRTNKDIQSCSNSQCIRGKYVKYSNNPKTGNFCQCNPGWSGRYCTIQHTCICSSDSICIGVLANNQSVCVCLINKFGDRCLLVDTICQIDKNLTCQHGGQCVPADEFMTSTKKFVCICPKGYIGDRCEIVDNKIILSFQKSIVLSQSIFIHFIQVINNSAPMRTTTFRTISLIKSSLIVYWSQPFHLVFIELLNKIYYLAVIQKTYERSTIINKTINPTDRCQHINELFNQTFIQMPLLRLIKYYHLPCRNYSSNLSYFYDDLHICLCYNYEKQRLANCFDFNHNMKFDCLGQSVCVNEGQCFQDTSDCPQRAMCICPACFYGT
;
A
#
# COMPACT_ATOMS: atom_id res chain seq x y z
N MET A 1 31.79 -27.11 44.83
CA MET A 1 31.52 -26.68 43.44
C MET A 1 30.55 -27.67 42.85
N GLU A 2 29.26 -27.49 43.13
CA GLU A 2 28.21 -28.33 42.54
C GLU A 2 27.59 -27.54 41.39
N MET A 3 27.69 -28.10 40.18
CA MET A 3 27.07 -27.54 38.99
C MET A 3 25.53 -27.67 39.11
N PRO A 4 24.76 -26.63 38.75
CA PRO A 4 23.31 -26.73 38.76
C PRO A 4 22.86 -27.71 37.66
N TYR A 5 22.02 -28.65 38.08
CA TYR A 5 21.34 -29.65 37.28
C TYR A 5 20.76 -29.03 35.99
N GLN A 6 21.27 -29.41 34.83
CA GLN A 6 20.62 -29.12 33.55
C GLN A 6 19.29 -29.88 33.53
N HIS A 7 18.17 -29.14 33.62
CA HIS A 7 16.89 -29.71 33.22
C HIS A 7 16.98 -30.08 31.74
N GLU A 8 17.03 -31.38 31.44
CA GLU A 8 16.79 -31.87 30.08
C GLU A 8 15.40 -31.39 29.65
N LEU A 9 15.36 -30.39 28.75
CA LEU A 9 14.12 -29.96 28.13
C LEU A 9 13.61 -31.08 27.22
N ARG A 10 12.71 -31.90 27.76
CA ARG A 10 11.99 -32.98 27.05
C ARG A 10 11.34 -32.49 25.76
N CYS A 11 10.78 -31.29 25.78
CA CYS A 11 10.20 -30.62 24.63
C CYS A 11 11.21 -29.60 24.10
N HIS A 12 12.00 -29.99 23.11
CA HIS A 12 13.13 -29.18 22.62
C HIS A 12 12.71 -27.74 22.28
N ARG A 13 11.82 -27.59 21.29
CA ARG A 13 11.40 -26.29 20.73
C ARG A 13 9.95 -25.92 21.05
N GLY A 14 9.38 -26.51 22.09
CA GLY A 14 8.04 -26.15 22.55
C GLY A 14 7.84 -26.38 24.03
N PHE A 15 6.58 -26.45 24.44
CA PHE A 15 6.19 -26.41 25.84
C PHE A 15 5.86 -27.81 26.34
N ASP A 16 6.44 -28.19 27.48
CA ASP A 16 6.06 -29.42 28.18
C ASP A 16 4.75 -29.20 28.93
N LEU A 17 3.78 -30.07 28.66
CA LEU A 17 2.44 -30.02 29.21
C LEU A 17 2.15 -31.33 29.92
N ARG A 18 1.61 -31.23 31.13
CA ARG A 18 1.04 -32.37 31.85
C ARG A 18 -0.47 -32.39 31.61
N VAL A 19 -0.94 -33.37 30.83
CA VAL A 19 -2.35 -33.60 30.53
C VAL A 19 -2.91 -34.61 31.52
N TRP A 20 -4.03 -34.26 32.14
CA TRP A 20 -4.76 -35.13 33.04
C TRP A 20 -5.71 -36.02 32.22
N LEU A 21 -5.47 -37.33 32.23
CA LEU A 21 -6.30 -38.32 31.53
C LEU A 21 -7.50 -38.74 32.38
N ASN A 22 -7.32 -38.80 33.70
CA ASN A 22 -8.41 -39.04 34.64
C ASN A 22 -8.12 -38.35 35.96
N ASN A 23 -8.97 -37.39 36.33
CA ASN A 23 -8.85 -36.62 37.57
C ASN A 23 -9.09 -37.48 38.83
N GLU A 24 -10.02 -38.44 38.79
CA GLU A 24 -10.36 -39.27 39.95
C GLU A 24 -9.26 -40.27 40.29
N LYS A 25 -8.48 -40.70 39.28
CA LYS A 25 -7.38 -41.66 39.43
C LYS A 25 -5.99 -41.00 39.45
N ASN A 26 -5.90 -39.67 39.46
CA ASN A 26 -4.65 -38.92 39.31
C ASN A 26 -3.77 -39.39 38.13
N LEU A 27 -4.38 -39.86 37.04
CA LEU A 27 -3.65 -40.36 35.87
C LEU A 27 -3.25 -39.17 35.00
N THR A 28 -1.95 -38.94 34.89
CA THR A 28 -1.39 -37.88 34.07
C THR A 28 -0.45 -38.45 33.00
N THR A 29 -0.41 -37.77 31.86
CA THR A 29 0.57 -37.98 30.80
C THR A 29 1.25 -36.66 30.49
N ASN A 30 2.54 -36.69 30.23
CA ASN A 30 3.24 -35.53 29.72
C ASN A 30 3.18 -35.56 28.18
N THR A 31 3.02 -34.40 27.56
CA THR A 31 3.03 -34.21 26.11
C THR A 31 3.69 -32.86 25.79
N CYS A 32 4.14 -32.69 24.57
CA CYS A 32 4.80 -31.47 24.12
C CYS A 32 3.88 -30.69 23.17
N LEU A 33 3.71 -29.38 23.38
CA LEU A 33 3.00 -28.47 22.47
C LEU A 33 4.00 -27.60 21.73
N CYS A 34 4.04 -27.72 20.41
CA CYS A 34 5.07 -27.06 19.60
C CYS A 34 4.50 -26.26 18.43
N PRO A 35 5.28 -25.31 17.91
CA PRO A 35 4.96 -24.63 16.67
C PRO A 35 4.84 -25.64 15.51
N PRO A 36 3.98 -25.38 14.51
CA PRO A 36 3.77 -26.28 13.35
C PRO A 36 5.01 -26.43 12.47
N SER A 37 6.09 -25.72 12.78
CA SER A 37 7.41 -25.81 12.16
C SER A 37 8.25 -27.01 12.60
N PHE A 38 7.87 -27.70 13.67
CA PHE A 38 8.58 -28.86 14.20
C PHE A 38 7.65 -30.06 14.33
N TYR A 39 8.20 -31.27 14.33
CA TYR A 39 7.45 -32.52 14.42
C TYR A 39 8.23 -33.61 15.16
N ASP A 40 7.55 -34.72 15.45
CA ASP A 40 7.93 -35.82 16.37
C ASP A 40 7.54 -35.57 17.84
N ASN A 41 7.49 -36.62 18.66
CA ASN A 41 7.00 -36.60 20.04
C ASN A 41 7.82 -35.68 20.96
N MET A 42 9.10 -35.49 20.65
CA MET A 42 9.99 -34.55 21.34
C MET A 42 10.33 -33.32 20.47
N TYR A 43 9.72 -33.22 19.29
CA TYR A 43 9.81 -32.07 18.38
C TYR A 43 11.24 -31.67 17.99
N GLN A 44 12.04 -32.69 17.68
CA GLN A 44 13.45 -32.54 17.29
C GLN A 44 13.60 -32.16 15.81
N TYR A 45 12.67 -32.60 14.96
CA TYR A 45 12.80 -32.44 13.52
C TYR A 45 12.06 -31.21 13.01
N GLN A 46 12.69 -30.50 12.09
CA GLN A 46 12.12 -29.31 11.47
C GLN A 46 11.36 -29.69 10.20
N ASN A 47 10.15 -29.14 10.05
CA ASN A 47 9.38 -29.28 8.83
C ASN A 47 10.04 -28.55 7.67
N GLN A 48 10.02 -29.19 6.52
CA GLN A 48 10.29 -28.52 5.27
C GLN A 48 9.17 -27.49 5.02
N ARG A 49 9.54 -26.25 4.67
CA ARG A 49 8.57 -25.14 4.58
C ARG A 49 9.01 -24.03 3.63
N MET A 50 8.04 -23.22 3.23
CA MET A 50 8.28 -21.96 2.55
C MET A 50 8.24 -20.82 3.56
N SER A 51 9.15 -19.87 3.43
CA SER A 51 9.16 -18.63 4.20
C SER A 51 9.14 -17.46 3.23
N LEU A 52 8.04 -16.73 3.24
CA LEU A 52 7.72 -15.67 2.29
C LEU A 52 7.78 -14.31 2.97
N SER A 53 8.49 -13.36 2.36
CA SER A 53 8.44 -11.94 2.73
C SER A 53 7.85 -11.15 1.58
N ILE A 54 6.61 -10.70 1.73
CA ILE A 54 5.85 -10.07 0.63
C ILE A 54 5.49 -8.64 0.99
N LYS A 55 5.64 -7.73 0.03
CA LYS A 55 5.09 -6.36 0.08
C LYS A 55 4.13 -6.17 -1.09
N PHE A 56 2.97 -5.59 -0.84
CA PHE A 56 2.01 -5.31 -1.91
C PHE A 56 2.14 -3.87 -2.40
N ARG A 57 1.92 -3.68 -3.71
CA ARG A 57 1.76 -2.36 -4.34
C ARG A 57 0.43 -2.32 -5.06
N ILE A 58 -0.18 -1.14 -5.05
CA ILE A 58 -1.47 -0.93 -5.68
C ILE A 58 -1.52 0.43 -6.36
N VAL A 59 -2.38 0.51 -7.37
CA VAL A 59 -2.69 1.74 -8.08
C VAL A 59 -3.61 2.61 -7.21
N SER A 60 -3.45 3.93 -7.32
CA SER A 60 -4.16 4.90 -6.47
C SER A 60 -5.69 4.84 -6.56
N ASP A 61 -6.25 4.35 -7.67
CA ASP A 61 -7.70 4.24 -7.88
C ASP A 61 -8.37 3.24 -6.92
N SER A 62 -7.58 2.30 -6.40
CA SER A 62 -8.02 1.21 -5.53
C SER A 62 -7.50 1.39 -4.10
N TRP A 63 -7.06 2.59 -3.73
CA TRP A 63 -6.43 2.92 -2.45
C TRP A 63 -7.34 2.63 -1.22
N SER A 64 -8.65 2.86 -1.36
CA SER A 64 -9.64 2.58 -0.32
C SER A 64 -10.33 1.22 -0.46
N THR A 65 -9.92 0.42 -1.45
CA THR A 65 -10.53 -0.89 -1.69
C THR A 65 -9.96 -1.89 -0.70
N LEU A 66 -10.84 -2.66 -0.07
CA LEU A 66 -10.47 -3.73 0.85
C LEU A 66 -10.26 -5.03 0.06
N PHE A 67 -9.08 -5.64 0.18
CA PHE A 67 -8.76 -6.89 -0.50
C PHE A 67 -8.71 -8.06 0.47
N ALA A 68 -9.17 -9.21 0.02
CA ALA A 68 -8.82 -10.50 0.60
C ALA A 68 -7.67 -11.07 -0.23
N ILE A 69 -6.52 -11.27 0.40
CA ILE A 69 -5.33 -11.85 -0.21
C ILE A 69 -5.23 -13.28 0.29
N ILE A 70 -5.16 -14.23 -0.64
CA ILE A 70 -4.99 -15.66 -0.33
C ILE A 70 -3.70 -16.13 -0.97
N ILE A 71 -2.80 -16.68 -0.17
CA ILE A 71 -1.50 -17.17 -0.61
C ILE A 71 -1.44 -18.66 -0.34
N SER A 72 -1.40 -19.44 -1.41
CA SER A 72 -1.50 -20.89 -1.38
C SER A 72 -0.23 -21.54 -1.89
N LEU A 73 0.25 -22.56 -1.19
CA LEU A 73 1.25 -23.48 -1.70
C LEU A 73 0.53 -24.59 -2.45
N ILE A 74 0.75 -24.67 -3.77
CA ILE A 74 0.13 -25.64 -4.65
C ILE A 74 1.18 -26.53 -5.31
N ASP A 75 0.78 -27.71 -5.73
CA ASP A 75 1.52 -28.49 -6.70
C ASP A 75 1.00 -28.25 -8.13
N ASP A 76 1.88 -28.38 -9.12
CA ASP A 76 1.56 -28.27 -10.55
C ASP A 76 1.14 -29.63 -11.14
N SER A 77 0.48 -30.47 -10.32
CA SER A 77 -0.07 -31.75 -10.77
C SER A 77 -1.45 -31.55 -11.42
N GLU A 78 -1.97 -32.59 -12.08
CA GLU A 78 -3.34 -32.58 -12.61
C GLU A 78 -4.41 -32.37 -11.51
N GLU A 79 -4.12 -32.83 -10.30
CA GLU A 79 -5.02 -32.65 -9.14
C GLU A 79 -4.93 -31.24 -8.55
N ARG A 80 -3.77 -30.60 -8.68
CA ARG A 80 -3.50 -29.23 -8.20
C ARG A 80 -3.98 -29.00 -6.77
N ILE A 81 -3.42 -29.79 -5.88
CA ILE A 81 -3.70 -29.82 -4.45
C ILE A 81 -3.14 -28.56 -3.78
N ILE A 82 -3.94 -27.98 -2.89
CA ILE A 82 -3.48 -26.95 -1.97
C ILE A 82 -2.87 -27.65 -0.74
N HIS A 83 -1.59 -27.42 -0.49
CA HIS A 83 -0.88 -28.02 0.65
C HIS A 83 -1.10 -27.24 1.94
N SER A 84 -1.05 -25.91 1.85
CA SER A 84 -1.35 -24.96 2.92
C SER A 84 -1.68 -23.62 2.30
N TYR A 85 -2.46 -22.80 2.99
CA TYR A 85 -2.73 -21.43 2.56
C TYR A 85 -2.71 -20.48 3.75
N GLU A 86 -2.53 -19.20 3.45
CA GLU A 86 -2.63 -18.10 4.39
C GLU A 86 -3.53 -17.02 3.79
N GLN A 87 -4.41 -16.44 4.59
CA GLN A 87 -5.38 -15.45 4.15
C GLN A 87 -5.42 -14.25 5.11
N PHE A 88 -5.41 -13.04 4.56
CA PHE A 88 -5.55 -11.82 5.34
C PHE A 88 -6.23 -10.70 4.57
N THR A 89 -6.58 -9.64 5.28
CA THR A 89 -7.18 -8.45 4.71
C THR A 89 -6.10 -7.44 4.39
N TYR A 90 -6.08 -6.93 3.17
CA TYR A 90 -5.15 -5.87 2.78
C TYR A 90 -5.91 -4.59 2.48
N LEU A 91 -5.47 -3.49 3.09
CA LEU A 91 -5.96 -2.14 2.85
C LEU A 91 -4.79 -1.19 2.66
N SER A 92 -4.71 -0.52 1.52
CA SER A 92 -3.54 0.32 1.18
C SER A 92 -3.29 1.47 2.16
N THR A 93 -4.34 2.07 2.72
CA THR A 93 -4.23 3.14 3.73
C THR A 93 -3.46 2.73 4.98
N ARG A 94 -3.51 1.43 5.31
CA ARG A 94 -2.94 0.83 6.51
C ARG A 94 -1.64 0.10 6.20
N ASP A 95 -1.63 -0.67 5.11
CA ASP A 95 -0.68 -1.76 4.91
C ASP A 95 0.39 -1.48 3.86
N CYS A 96 0.31 -0.38 3.11
CA CYS A 96 1.21 -0.16 1.97
C CYS A 96 2.71 -0.19 2.32
N LYS A 97 3.06 0.13 3.58
CA LYS A 97 4.45 0.10 4.08
C LYS A 97 4.82 -1.21 4.80
N ILE A 98 3.85 -2.08 5.04
CA ILE A 98 4.03 -3.30 5.82
C ILE A 98 4.66 -4.38 4.92
N LYS A 99 5.58 -5.14 5.52
CA LYS A 99 6.14 -6.36 4.95
C LYS A 99 5.48 -7.54 5.67
N PHE A 100 4.81 -8.40 4.92
CA PHE A 100 4.14 -9.59 5.44
C PHE A 100 5.12 -10.76 5.45
N ASN A 101 5.29 -11.41 6.60
CA ASN A 101 6.10 -12.61 6.74
C ASN A 101 5.19 -13.82 6.93
N ILE A 102 5.22 -14.74 5.97
CA ILE A 102 4.23 -15.81 5.83
C ILE A 102 4.95 -17.15 5.75
N TYR A 103 4.42 -18.17 6.41
CA TYR A 103 5.01 -19.51 6.42
C TYR A 103 4.01 -20.52 5.85
N LEU A 104 4.39 -21.20 4.77
CA LEU A 104 3.56 -22.23 4.14
C LEU A 104 4.21 -23.61 4.33
N LEU A 105 3.39 -24.63 4.56
CA LEU A 105 3.80 -25.98 4.89
C LEU A 105 3.38 -26.97 3.81
N TYR A 106 4.23 -27.93 3.52
CA TYR A 106 3.86 -29.06 2.68
C TYR A 106 2.92 -29.99 3.46
N SER A 107 1.95 -30.58 2.77
CA SER A 107 0.98 -31.50 3.38
C SER A 107 1.62 -32.81 3.87
N THR A 108 2.75 -33.20 3.29
CA THR A 108 3.50 -34.40 3.68
C THR A 108 4.86 -34.03 4.28
N ARG A 109 5.38 -34.91 5.14
CA ARG A 109 6.69 -34.79 5.78
C ARG A 109 7.47 -36.07 5.48
N SER A 110 8.44 -36.07 4.56
CA SER A 110 8.93 -35.00 3.71
C SER A 110 7.98 -34.63 2.55
N LYS A 111 8.27 -33.51 1.87
CA LYS A 111 7.60 -33.16 0.61
C LYS A 111 7.96 -34.16 -0.50
N ASN A 112 7.09 -34.29 -1.48
CA ASN A 112 7.30 -35.21 -2.58
C ASN A 112 8.22 -34.57 -3.65
N GLU A 113 9.43 -35.09 -3.79
CA GLU A 113 10.45 -34.55 -4.72
C GLU A 113 10.09 -34.73 -6.20
N SER A 114 9.15 -35.62 -6.53
CA SER A 114 8.65 -35.78 -7.91
C SER A 114 7.67 -34.69 -8.34
N LYS A 115 7.16 -33.89 -7.40
CA LYS A 115 6.19 -32.83 -7.68
C LYS A 115 6.87 -31.48 -7.84
N ASN A 116 6.39 -30.71 -8.81
CA ASN A 116 6.72 -29.30 -8.94
C ASN A 116 5.75 -28.48 -8.08
N TYR A 117 6.31 -27.56 -7.31
CA TYR A 117 5.53 -26.71 -6.40
C TYR A 117 5.58 -25.25 -6.83
N ALA A 118 4.50 -24.54 -6.55
CA ALA A 118 4.41 -23.11 -6.81
C ALA A 118 3.61 -22.42 -5.70
N ILE A 119 3.86 -21.12 -5.55
CA ILE A 119 3.05 -20.25 -4.71
C ILE A 119 2.07 -19.51 -5.60
N GLN A 120 0.80 -19.68 -5.33
CA GLN A 120 -0.28 -18.96 -5.99
C GLN A 120 -0.83 -17.89 -5.05
N ILE A 121 -1.01 -16.68 -5.56
CA ILE A 121 -1.60 -15.56 -4.83
C ILE A 121 -2.88 -15.13 -5.53
N ASP A 122 -4.03 -15.42 -4.92
CA ASP A 122 -5.34 -15.02 -5.40
C ASP A 122 -5.84 -13.79 -4.65
N ILE A 123 -6.41 -12.84 -5.41
CA ILE A 123 -6.80 -11.54 -4.88
C ILE A 123 -8.26 -11.27 -5.21
N TYR A 124 -9.04 -10.99 -4.17
CA TYR A 124 -10.45 -10.64 -4.28
C TYR A 124 -10.71 -9.30 -3.60
N GLU A 125 -11.69 -8.56 -4.08
CA GLU A 125 -12.31 -7.48 -3.30
C GLU A 125 -13.13 -8.12 -2.16
N LYS A 126 -12.84 -7.75 -0.91
CA LYS A 126 -13.37 -8.47 0.26
C LYS A 126 -14.87 -8.31 0.49
N ILE A 127 -15.47 -7.23 -0.03
CA ILE A 127 -16.89 -6.91 0.16
C ILE A 127 -17.74 -7.47 -0.98
N SER A 128 -17.32 -7.22 -2.23
CA SER A 128 -18.05 -7.58 -3.44
C SER A 128 -17.68 -8.99 -3.94
N PHE A 129 -16.61 -9.57 -3.41
CA PHE A 129 -15.96 -10.79 -3.91
C PHE A 129 -15.58 -10.73 -5.39
N ILE A 130 -15.41 -9.54 -5.95
CA ILE A 130 -14.90 -9.38 -7.31
C ILE A 130 -13.47 -9.90 -7.36
N TYR A 131 -13.23 -10.88 -8.22
CA TYR A 131 -11.91 -11.43 -8.44
C TYR A 131 -11.04 -10.46 -9.24
N ARG A 132 -9.86 -10.11 -8.70
CA ARG A 132 -8.93 -9.17 -9.34
C ARG A 132 -7.90 -9.87 -10.20
N GLY A 133 -7.45 -11.06 -9.79
CA GLY A 133 -6.49 -11.86 -10.54
C GLY A 133 -5.67 -12.79 -9.65
N SER A 134 -4.78 -13.53 -10.30
CA SER A 134 -3.86 -14.47 -9.67
C SER A 134 -2.42 -14.18 -10.07
N LEU A 135 -1.47 -14.46 -9.18
CA LEU A 135 -0.04 -14.50 -9.49
C LEU A 135 0.50 -15.89 -9.19
N LEU A 136 1.43 -16.37 -10.02
CA LEU A 136 2.09 -17.67 -9.81
C LEU A 136 3.61 -17.49 -9.71
N PHE A 137 4.20 -18.02 -8.63
CA PHE A 137 5.64 -18.01 -8.40
C PHE A 137 6.15 -19.46 -8.29
N PRO A 138 6.82 -20.00 -9.33
CA PRO A 138 7.34 -21.37 -9.29
C PRO A 138 8.49 -21.49 -8.29
N ILE A 139 8.59 -22.65 -7.63
CA ILE A 139 9.68 -22.96 -6.69
C ILE A 139 10.83 -23.62 -7.47
N ILE A 140 11.92 -22.88 -7.63
CA ILE A 140 13.05 -23.28 -8.48
C ILE A 140 13.97 -24.30 -7.77
N PHE A 141 14.08 -24.21 -6.44
CA PHE A 141 14.99 -25.05 -5.65
C PHE A 141 14.22 -26.01 -4.73
N PRO A 142 13.59 -27.07 -5.27
CA PRO A 142 12.79 -28.01 -4.50
C PRO A 142 13.63 -28.84 -3.53
N PHE A 143 14.96 -28.91 -3.63
CA PHE A 143 15.77 -29.65 -2.65
C PHE A 143 15.94 -28.92 -1.31
N LEU A 144 15.67 -27.61 -1.24
CA LEU A 144 15.87 -26.85 0.00
C LEU A 144 14.83 -27.24 1.07
N PRO A 145 15.27 -27.50 2.32
CA PRO A 145 14.35 -27.79 3.41
C PRO A 145 13.55 -26.54 3.81
N VAL A 146 14.19 -25.38 3.87
CA VAL A 146 13.52 -24.10 4.07
C VAL A 146 13.84 -23.18 2.91
N HIS A 147 12.83 -22.88 2.09
CA HIS A 147 13.00 -21.98 0.97
C HIS A 147 12.51 -20.58 1.35
N ARG A 148 13.42 -19.61 1.35
CA ARG A 148 13.11 -18.20 1.62
C ARG A 148 12.89 -17.49 0.29
N LEU A 149 11.78 -16.76 0.18
CA LEU A 149 11.38 -16.05 -1.03
C LEU A 149 10.90 -14.65 -0.65
N ALA A 150 11.25 -13.66 -1.45
CA ALA A 150 10.83 -12.29 -1.23
C ALA A 150 10.28 -11.67 -2.52
N TYR A 151 9.08 -11.12 -2.46
CA TYR A 151 8.40 -10.57 -3.63
C TYR A 151 7.76 -9.21 -3.32
N ILE A 152 7.81 -8.33 -4.30
CA ILE A 152 6.93 -7.17 -4.36
C ILE A 152 5.81 -7.54 -5.32
N VAL A 153 4.59 -7.64 -4.79
CA VAL A 153 3.42 -8.13 -5.49
C VAL A 153 2.53 -6.95 -5.87
N ASP A 154 2.24 -6.88 -7.15
CA ASP A 154 1.38 -5.85 -7.72
C ASP A 154 -0.06 -6.35 -7.76
N ILE A 155 -0.96 -5.65 -7.06
CA ILE A 155 -2.38 -5.99 -7.05
C ILE A 155 -2.99 -5.65 -8.42
N PRO A 156 -3.56 -6.63 -9.15
CA PRO A 156 -4.14 -6.37 -10.46
C PRO A 156 -5.32 -5.40 -10.42
N ARG A 157 -5.49 -4.66 -11.52
CA ARG A 157 -6.64 -3.77 -11.73
C ARG A 157 -7.91 -4.57 -12.00
N THR A 158 -9.06 -3.96 -11.74
CA THR A 158 -10.36 -4.39 -12.32
C THR A 158 -10.34 -4.12 -13.82
N ASN A 159 -9.58 -4.89 -14.58
CA ASN A 159 -9.79 -4.93 -16.01
C ASN A 159 -10.99 -5.84 -16.27
N LYS A 160 -12.00 -5.30 -16.96
CA LYS A 160 -13.05 -6.09 -17.63
C LYS A 160 -12.45 -7.09 -18.63
N ASP A 161 -11.17 -6.91 -18.98
CA ASP A 161 -10.31 -7.88 -19.66
C ASP A 161 -9.68 -8.89 -18.68
N ILE A 162 -10.47 -9.49 -17.79
CA ILE A 162 -10.26 -10.93 -17.56
C ILE A 162 -10.60 -11.54 -18.92
N GLN A 163 -9.64 -11.50 -19.84
CA GLN A 163 -9.77 -12.02 -21.19
C GLN A 163 -10.03 -13.51 -21.02
N SER A 164 -11.32 -13.86 -20.96
CA SER A 164 -11.76 -15.24 -21.04
C SER A 164 -11.30 -15.71 -22.40
N CYS A 165 -10.12 -16.31 -22.46
CA CYS A 165 -9.58 -16.80 -23.70
C CYS A 165 -10.50 -17.92 -24.15
N SER A 166 -10.87 -17.92 -25.43
CA SER A 166 -11.86 -18.83 -26.01
C SER A 166 -11.42 -20.31 -26.07
N ASN A 167 -10.34 -20.69 -25.38
CA ASN A 167 -9.88 -22.07 -25.29
C ASN A 167 -10.58 -22.79 -24.13
N SER A 168 -11.52 -23.66 -24.51
CA SER A 168 -12.47 -24.37 -23.66
C SER A 168 -11.88 -25.60 -22.94
N GLN A 169 -10.71 -25.48 -22.31
CA GLN A 169 -10.15 -26.60 -21.52
C GLN A 169 -10.73 -26.70 -20.10
N CYS A 170 -11.33 -25.62 -19.57
CA CYS A 170 -11.97 -25.65 -18.26
C CYS A 170 -13.41 -26.12 -18.38
N ILE A 171 -13.76 -27.27 -17.78
CA ILE A 171 -15.11 -27.82 -17.89
C ILE A 171 -16.10 -27.05 -17.01
N ARG A 172 -15.73 -26.83 -15.74
CA ARG A 172 -16.59 -26.20 -14.72
C ARG A 172 -15.87 -25.03 -14.04
N GLY A 173 -15.42 -24.10 -14.86
CA GLY A 173 -14.67 -22.95 -14.37
C GLY A 173 -14.45 -21.92 -15.46
N LYS A 174 -13.69 -20.89 -15.11
CA LYS A 174 -13.29 -19.83 -16.01
C LYS A 174 -11.81 -19.97 -16.32
N TYR A 175 -11.45 -19.75 -17.57
CA TYR A 175 -10.06 -19.70 -17.99
C TYR A 175 -9.48 -18.33 -17.69
N VAL A 176 -8.39 -18.28 -16.91
CA VAL A 176 -7.80 -17.04 -16.39
C VAL A 176 -6.29 -17.03 -16.65
N LYS A 177 -5.73 -15.86 -16.92
CA LYS A 177 -4.28 -15.66 -17.03
C LYS A 177 -3.68 -15.19 -15.71
N TYR A 178 -2.47 -15.64 -15.41
CA TYR A 178 -1.67 -15.09 -14.31
C TYR A 178 -1.19 -13.69 -14.65
N SER A 179 -1.36 -12.75 -13.71
CA SER A 179 -1.06 -11.34 -13.92
C SER A 179 0.44 -11.06 -14.07
N ASN A 180 1.30 -11.86 -13.42
CA ASN A 180 2.76 -11.75 -13.55
C ASN A 180 3.36 -12.50 -14.75
N ASN A 181 2.60 -13.37 -15.41
CA ASN A 181 3.04 -14.06 -16.62
C ASN A 181 1.93 -14.13 -17.68
N PRO A 182 1.51 -12.98 -18.24
CA PRO A 182 0.33 -12.89 -19.12
C PRO A 182 0.52 -13.53 -20.50
N LYS A 183 1.76 -13.88 -20.89
CA LYS A 183 2.07 -14.45 -22.21
C LYS A 183 1.96 -15.97 -22.26
N THR A 184 2.24 -16.67 -21.15
CA THR A 184 2.28 -18.14 -21.13
C THR A 184 1.60 -18.78 -19.92
N GLY A 185 1.39 -18.04 -18.83
CA GLY A 185 0.83 -18.58 -17.59
C GLY A 185 -0.69 -18.46 -17.55
N ASN A 186 -1.40 -19.55 -17.81
CA ASN A 186 -2.86 -19.60 -17.72
C ASN A 186 -3.31 -20.76 -16.83
N PHE A 187 -4.51 -20.66 -16.28
CA PHE A 187 -5.08 -21.69 -15.43
C PHE A 187 -6.62 -21.67 -15.41
N CYS A 188 -7.22 -22.77 -14.95
CA CYS A 188 -8.66 -22.83 -14.70
C CYS A 188 -8.99 -22.36 -13.27
N GLN A 189 -9.77 -21.30 -13.15
CA GLN A 189 -10.44 -20.90 -11.92
C GLN A 189 -11.75 -21.69 -11.80
N CYS A 190 -11.77 -22.69 -10.93
CA CYS A 190 -12.90 -23.59 -10.81
C CYS A 190 -14.09 -22.97 -10.09
N ASN A 191 -15.29 -23.41 -10.47
CA ASN A 191 -16.51 -23.10 -9.74
C ASN A 191 -16.48 -23.77 -8.35
N PRO A 192 -17.23 -23.24 -7.36
CA PRO A 192 -17.32 -23.86 -6.05
C PRO A 192 -17.68 -25.34 -6.12
N GLY A 193 -16.94 -26.18 -5.39
CA GLY A 193 -17.10 -27.64 -5.36
C GLY A 193 -16.33 -28.39 -6.45
N TRP A 194 -15.50 -27.70 -7.25
CA TRP A 194 -14.67 -28.30 -8.30
C TRP A 194 -13.21 -27.89 -8.14
N SER A 195 -12.30 -28.83 -8.39
CA SER A 195 -10.84 -28.65 -8.34
C SER A 195 -10.14 -29.41 -9.47
N GLY A 196 -8.81 -29.38 -9.48
CA GLY A 196 -7.99 -29.94 -10.54
C GLY A 196 -7.63 -28.92 -11.61
N ARG A 197 -6.60 -29.26 -12.40
CA ARG A 197 -6.07 -28.42 -13.48
C ARG A 197 -7.14 -27.97 -14.47
N TYR A 198 -8.14 -28.82 -14.73
CA TYR A 198 -9.25 -28.59 -15.67
C TYR A 198 -10.63 -28.50 -15.01
N CYS A 199 -10.70 -28.40 -13.67
CA CYS A 199 -11.94 -28.37 -12.90
C CYS A 199 -12.83 -29.62 -13.08
N THR A 200 -12.21 -30.79 -13.06
CA THR A 200 -12.85 -32.11 -13.25
C THR A 200 -13.11 -32.86 -11.95
N ILE A 201 -12.44 -32.49 -10.86
CA ILE A 201 -12.49 -33.21 -9.58
C ILE A 201 -13.56 -32.57 -8.72
N GLN A 202 -14.57 -33.34 -8.34
CA GLN A 202 -15.64 -32.88 -7.46
C GLN A 202 -15.21 -32.99 -6.00
N HIS A 203 -15.51 -31.98 -5.20
CA HIS A 203 -15.29 -31.98 -3.76
C HIS A 203 -16.42 -31.25 -3.03
N THR A 204 -16.55 -31.50 -1.73
CA THR A 204 -17.55 -30.86 -0.88
C THR A 204 -17.00 -29.56 -0.30
N CYS A 205 -17.66 -28.44 -0.59
CA CYS A 205 -17.35 -27.15 0.01
C CYS A 205 -18.17 -26.93 1.29
N ILE A 206 -17.50 -26.77 2.42
CA ILE A 206 -18.12 -26.53 3.74
C ILE A 206 -17.77 -25.11 4.20
N CYS A 207 -18.17 -24.12 3.39
CA CYS A 207 -18.03 -22.70 3.71
C CYS A 207 -19.40 -22.11 4.07
N SER A 208 -19.43 -20.95 4.75
CA SER A 208 -20.68 -20.21 4.98
C SER A 208 -21.36 -19.82 3.66
N SER A 209 -22.69 -19.71 3.65
CA SER A 209 -23.48 -19.48 2.44
C SER A 209 -23.19 -18.15 1.74
N ASP A 210 -22.67 -17.16 2.47
CA ASP A 210 -22.28 -15.83 1.99
C ASP A 210 -20.76 -15.70 1.78
N SER A 211 -20.06 -16.83 1.63
CA SER A 211 -18.61 -16.87 1.38
C SER A 211 -18.29 -17.63 0.10
N ILE A 212 -17.07 -17.49 -0.40
CA ILE A 212 -16.63 -18.20 -1.61
C ILE A 212 -15.68 -19.34 -1.22
N CYS A 213 -16.02 -20.55 -1.68
CA CYS A 213 -15.12 -21.69 -1.64
C CYS A 213 -14.20 -21.65 -2.86
N ILE A 214 -12.89 -21.61 -2.64
CA ILE A 214 -11.89 -21.52 -3.72
C ILE A 214 -11.11 -22.82 -3.94
N GLY A 215 -11.28 -23.80 -3.06
CA GLY A 215 -10.66 -25.12 -3.20
C GLY A 215 -10.69 -25.91 -1.90
N VAL A 216 -9.91 -26.98 -1.87
CA VAL A 216 -9.72 -27.85 -0.71
C VAL A 216 -8.24 -28.13 -0.49
N LEU A 217 -7.87 -28.21 0.78
CA LEU A 217 -6.56 -28.66 1.23
C LEU A 217 -6.42 -30.18 1.05
N ALA A 218 -5.17 -30.67 1.09
CA ALA A 218 -4.86 -32.10 1.04
C ALA A 218 -5.56 -32.95 2.13
N ASN A 219 -5.95 -32.34 3.26
CA ASN A 219 -6.72 -32.98 4.34
C ASN A 219 -8.25 -32.87 4.13
N ASN A 220 -8.70 -32.51 2.92
CA ASN A 220 -10.09 -32.31 2.53
C ASN A 220 -10.82 -31.15 3.24
N GLN A 221 -10.07 -30.22 3.85
CA GLN A 221 -10.62 -29.01 4.44
C GLN A 221 -10.85 -27.93 3.37
N SER A 222 -12.05 -27.34 3.32
CA SER A 222 -12.37 -26.28 2.37
C SER A 222 -11.60 -24.99 2.66
N VAL A 223 -11.18 -24.32 1.60
CA VAL A 223 -10.55 -23.01 1.65
C VAL A 223 -11.60 -21.95 1.32
N CYS A 224 -11.93 -21.11 2.29
CA CYS A 224 -13.05 -20.18 2.22
C CYS A 224 -12.59 -18.72 2.30
N VAL A 225 -13.08 -17.89 1.38
CA VAL A 225 -12.88 -16.42 1.38
C VAL A 225 -14.04 -15.77 2.11
N CYS A 226 -13.74 -15.19 3.28
CA CYS A 226 -14.75 -14.64 4.18
C CYS A 226 -15.10 -13.19 3.87
N LEU A 227 -16.37 -12.84 4.11
CA LEU A 227 -16.81 -11.45 4.17
C LEU A 227 -16.09 -10.67 5.29
N ILE A 228 -16.14 -9.35 5.20
CA ILE A 228 -15.44 -8.42 6.10
C ILE A 228 -15.61 -8.71 7.61
N ASN A 229 -16.82 -9.09 8.04
CA ASN A 229 -17.13 -9.31 9.46
C ASN A 229 -17.12 -10.79 9.84
N LYS A 230 -16.59 -11.67 8.99
CA LYS A 230 -16.54 -13.12 9.26
C LYS A 230 -15.13 -13.66 9.20
N PHE A 231 -14.85 -14.66 10.03
CA PHE A 231 -13.54 -15.28 10.14
C PHE A 231 -13.64 -16.77 10.50
N GLY A 232 -12.48 -17.41 10.62
CA GLY A 232 -12.32 -18.84 10.81
C GLY A 232 -12.37 -19.61 9.49
N ASP A 233 -11.90 -20.86 9.52
CA ASP A 233 -11.66 -21.68 8.33
C ASP A 233 -12.89 -21.86 7.43
N ARG A 234 -14.09 -21.83 8.03
CA ARG A 234 -15.38 -21.97 7.32
C ARG A 234 -16.15 -20.67 7.17
N CYS A 235 -15.59 -19.53 7.60
CA CYS A 235 -16.26 -18.24 7.64
C CYS A 235 -17.58 -18.24 8.44
N LEU A 236 -17.69 -19.03 9.51
CA LEU A 236 -18.90 -19.12 10.34
C LEU A 236 -18.85 -18.21 11.56
N LEU A 237 -17.66 -17.80 11.99
CA LEU A 237 -17.48 -16.91 13.13
C LEU A 237 -17.69 -15.46 12.68
N VAL A 238 -18.39 -14.68 13.50
CA VAL A 238 -18.71 -13.28 13.20
C VAL A 238 -17.99 -12.37 14.18
N ASP A 239 -17.30 -11.37 13.65
CA ASP A 239 -16.76 -10.28 14.45
C ASP A 239 -17.83 -9.20 14.64
N THR A 240 -18.18 -8.93 15.89
CA THR A 240 -19.22 -7.97 16.28
C THR A 240 -18.66 -6.58 16.58
N ILE A 241 -17.34 -6.37 16.55
CA ILE A 241 -16.70 -5.09 16.90
C ILE A 241 -17.25 -3.95 16.04
N CYS A 242 -17.41 -4.18 14.74
CA CYS A 242 -17.96 -3.19 13.80
C CYS A 242 -19.51 -3.15 13.76
N GLN A 243 -20.18 -4.00 14.55
CA GLN A 243 -21.65 -4.02 14.69
C GLN A 243 -22.11 -3.19 15.89
N ILE A 244 -21.22 -2.92 16.84
CA ILE A 244 -21.44 -1.95 17.91
C ILE A 244 -21.61 -0.57 17.27
N ASP A 245 -22.61 0.17 17.76
CA ASP A 245 -23.09 1.47 17.27
C ASP A 245 -22.16 2.17 16.26
N LYS A 246 -22.59 2.23 14.99
CA LYS A 246 -21.75 2.65 13.84
C LYS A 246 -21.14 4.03 14.03
N ASN A 247 -21.82 4.93 14.74
CA ASN A 247 -21.33 6.28 15.01
C ASN A 247 -20.23 6.31 16.10
N LEU A 248 -20.18 5.32 17.00
CA LEU A 248 -19.15 5.22 18.03
C LEU A 248 -17.85 4.60 17.50
N THR A 249 -17.94 3.71 16.50
CA THR A 249 -16.77 3.05 15.88
C THR A 249 -16.11 3.94 14.83
N CYS A 250 -16.84 4.29 13.76
CA CYS A 250 -16.34 5.14 12.68
C CYS A 250 -17.31 6.31 12.42
N GLN A 251 -16.87 7.53 12.70
CA GLN A 251 -17.67 8.74 12.54
C GLN A 251 -17.82 9.16 11.08
N HIS A 252 -18.73 10.10 10.83
CA HIS A 252 -18.96 10.75 9.53
C HIS A 252 -19.21 9.78 8.36
N GLY A 253 -19.77 8.60 8.63
CA GLY A 253 -20.03 7.59 7.60
C GLY A 253 -18.79 6.78 7.19
N GLY A 254 -17.73 6.77 8.02
CA GLY A 254 -16.58 5.89 7.83
C GLY A 254 -16.97 4.42 7.87
N GLN A 255 -16.30 3.60 7.07
CA GLN A 255 -16.52 2.16 7.03
C GLN A 255 -15.61 1.46 8.03
N CYS A 256 -16.19 0.76 9.00
CA CYS A 256 -15.45 -0.04 9.97
C CYS A 256 -14.96 -1.36 9.36
N VAL A 257 -13.70 -1.70 9.65
CA VAL A 257 -13.04 -2.95 9.28
C VAL A 257 -12.49 -3.59 10.57
N PRO A 258 -12.88 -4.82 10.92
CA PRO A 258 -12.33 -5.50 12.09
C PRO A 258 -10.85 -5.86 11.87
N ALA A 259 -10.12 -6.01 12.97
CA ALA A 259 -8.72 -6.39 12.90
C ALA A 259 -8.51 -7.85 12.51
N ASP A 260 -7.46 -8.11 11.73
CA ASP A 260 -6.99 -9.46 11.43
C ASP A 260 -5.69 -9.78 12.19
N GLU A 261 -5.25 -11.04 12.13
CA GLU A 261 -4.05 -11.52 12.85
C GLU A 261 -2.76 -10.79 12.46
N PHE A 262 -2.73 -10.13 11.30
CA PHE A 262 -1.60 -9.34 10.83
C PHE A 262 -1.64 -7.89 11.32
N MET A 263 -2.73 -7.45 11.96
CA MET A 263 -2.76 -6.15 12.64
C MET A 263 -1.99 -6.21 13.95
N THR A 264 -1.23 -5.14 14.22
CA THR A 264 -0.59 -4.93 15.52
C THR A 264 -1.61 -5.10 16.65
N SER A 265 -1.30 -5.96 17.62
CA SER A 265 -2.18 -6.45 18.70
C SER A 265 -2.90 -5.39 19.54
N THR A 266 -2.60 -4.11 19.35
CA THR A 266 -3.17 -2.98 20.08
C THR A 266 -4.45 -2.42 19.44
N LYS A 267 -4.67 -2.55 18.13
CA LYS A 267 -5.85 -1.99 17.44
C LYS A 267 -6.83 -3.09 17.03
N LYS A 268 -8.05 -3.02 17.55
CA LYS A 268 -9.13 -4.00 17.32
C LYS A 268 -9.93 -3.78 16.04
N PHE A 269 -9.88 -2.59 15.45
CA PHE A 269 -10.54 -2.23 14.20
C PHE A 269 -9.83 -1.04 13.53
N VAL A 270 -10.13 -0.79 12.26
CA VAL A 270 -9.70 0.38 11.48
C VAL A 270 -10.90 0.96 10.73
N CYS A 271 -10.92 2.28 10.60
CA CYS A 271 -11.92 2.99 9.82
C CYS A 271 -11.38 3.42 8.45
N ILE A 272 -12.12 3.11 7.38
CA ILE A 272 -11.91 3.69 6.05
C ILE A 272 -12.73 4.98 5.99
N CYS A 273 -12.04 6.11 6.04
CA CYS A 273 -12.69 7.42 6.08
C CYS A 273 -13.15 7.91 4.71
N PRO A 274 -14.34 8.54 4.63
CA PRO A 274 -14.78 9.18 3.41
C PRO A 274 -13.90 10.39 3.09
N LYS A 275 -13.94 10.84 1.83
CA LYS A 275 -13.18 12.01 1.38
C LYS A 275 -13.55 13.23 2.22
N GLY A 276 -12.56 13.95 2.72
CA GLY A 276 -12.76 15.13 3.58
C GLY A 276 -12.65 14.84 5.07
N TYR A 277 -12.42 13.58 5.47
CA TYR A 277 -12.31 13.17 6.87
C TYR A 277 -11.10 12.25 7.08
N ILE A 278 -10.46 12.38 8.24
CA ILE A 278 -9.33 11.58 8.71
C ILE A 278 -9.41 11.33 10.20
N GLY A 279 -8.40 10.65 10.73
CA GLY A 279 -8.34 10.23 12.13
C GLY A 279 -8.57 8.73 12.24
N ASP A 280 -8.30 8.18 13.42
CA ASP A 280 -8.45 6.75 13.66
C ASP A 280 -9.92 6.30 13.57
N ARG A 281 -10.86 7.23 13.78
CA ARG A 281 -12.31 7.05 13.69
C ARG A 281 -12.97 8.01 12.71
N CYS A 282 -12.21 8.62 11.80
CA CYS A 282 -12.75 9.62 10.86
C CYS A 282 -13.36 10.85 11.55
N GLU A 283 -12.86 11.20 12.73
CA GLU A 283 -13.35 12.27 13.59
C GLU A 283 -12.85 13.66 13.18
N ILE A 284 -11.75 13.74 12.42
CA ILE A 284 -11.09 14.97 12.04
C ILE A 284 -11.50 15.36 10.63
N VAL A 285 -11.86 16.62 10.43
CA VAL A 285 -12.17 17.17 9.10
C VAL A 285 -10.87 17.60 8.40
N ASP A 286 -10.74 17.31 7.12
CA ASP A 286 -9.62 17.75 6.30
C ASP A 286 -9.51 19.28 6.28
N ASN A 287 -8.29 19.79 6.19
CA ASN A 287 -8.10 21.21 5.94
C ASN A 287 -8.63 21.56 4.56
N LYS A 288 -9.39 22.66 4.46
CA LYS A 288 -9.97 23.14 3.21
C LYS A 288 -9.19 24.37 2.74
N ILE A 289 -8.45 24.22 1.66
CA ILE A 289 -7.67 25.30 1.07
C ILE A 289 -8.39 25.77 -0.20
N ILE A 290 -8.87 27.01 -0.17
CA ILE A 290 -9.51 27.68 -1.29
C ILE A 290 -8.49 28.61 -1.92
N LEU A 291 -8.05 28.27 -3.13
CA LEU A 291 -7.09 29.06 -3.89
C LEU A 291 -7.84 29.78 -5.01
N SER A 292 -7.77 31.11 -5.02
CA SER A 292 -8.26 31.98 -6.10
C SER A 292 -7.10 32.61 -6.85
N PHE A 293 -7.24 32.85 -8.14
CA PHE A 293 -6.18 33.41 -8.98
C PHE A 293 -6.60 34.75 -9.56
N GLN A 294 -5.71 35.73 -9.50
CA GLN A 294 -5.91 37.00 -10.16
C GLN A 294 -5.89 36.82 -11.69
N LYS A 295 -6.69 37.61 -12.42
CA LYS A 295 -6.85 37.50 -13.89
C LYS A 295 -5.56 37.62 -14.69
N SER A 296 -4.52 38.25 -14.13
CA SER A 296 -3.21 38.41 -14.77
C SER A 296 -2.35 37.15 -14.76
N ILE A 297 -2.73 36.12 -13.99
CA ILE A 297 -1.99 34.85 -13.91
C ILE A 297 -2.51 33.91 -14.99
N VAL A 298 -1.62 33.47 -15.87
CA VAL A 298 -1.93 32.47 -16.89
C VAL A 298 -2.00 31.10 -16.25
N LEU A 299 -3.20 30.52 -16.22
CA LEU A 299 -3.45 29.21 -15.65
C LEU A 299 -3.20 28.09 -16.66
N SER A 300 -2.54 27.04 -16.19
CA SER A 300 -2.39 25.77 -16.88
C SER A 300 -3.59 24.88 -16.63
N GLN A 301 -3.89 23.95 -17.55
CA GLN A 301 -4.96 22.95 -17.35
C GLN A 301 -4.72 22.11 -16.09
N SER A 302 -3.45 21.83 -15.78
CA SER A 302 -3.02 21.08 -14.60
C SER A 302 -2.20 21.98 -13.70
N ILE A 303 -2.57 22.05 -12.42
CA ILE A 303 -1.86 22.79 -11.39
C ILE A 303 -1.31 21.78 -10.39
N PHE A 304 -0.04 21.91 -10.04
CA PHE A 304 0.58 21.12 -8.97
C PHE A 304 0.65 21.96 -7.70
N ILE A 305 0.43 21.31 -6.56
CA ILE A 305 0.39 21.94 -5.25
C ILE A 305 1.28 21.12 -4.33
N HIS A 306 2.38 21.73 -3.91
CA HIS A 306 3.40 21.11 -3.06
C HIS A 306 3.20 21.55 -1.61
N PHE A 307 2.98 20.58 -0.74
CA PHE A 307 2.87 20.74 0.69
C PHE A 307 4.22 20.38 1.32
N ILE A 308 4.80 21.32 2.06
CA ILE A 308 6.07 21.13 2.76
C ILE A 308 5.79 21.06 4.26
N GLN A 309 6.12 19.93 4.86
CA GLN A 309 6.12 19.74 6.30
C GLN A 309 7.54 19.98 6.83
N VAL A 310 7.71 21.02 7.64
CA VAL A 310 8.93 21.23 8.42
C VAL A 310 8.84 20.40 9.68
N ILE A 311 9.86 19.57 9.93
CA ILE A 311 9.96 18.72 11.12
C ILE A 311 11.26 19.09 11.81
N ASN A 312 11.23 19.29 13.13
CA ASN A 312 12.42 19.63 13.89
C ASN A 312 13.52 18.57 13.69
N ASN A 313 14.75 19.02 13.46
CA ASN A 313 15.95 18.18 13.30
C ASN A 313 15.90 17.15 12.16
N SER A 314 15.08 17.38 11.13
CA SER A 314 15.06 16.53 9.94
C SER A 314 14.79 17.36 8.68
N ALA A 315 15.11 16.79 7.51
CA ALA A 315 14.85 17.45 6.23
C ALA A 315 13.33 17.64 6.04
N PRO A 316 12.90 18.78 5.45
CA PRO A 316 11.49 19.00 5.16
C PRO A 316 10.90 17.89 4.29
N MET A 317 9.73 17.38 4.66
CA MET A 317 9.01 16.39 3.86
C MET A 317 8.11 17.10 2.85
N ARG A 318 8.21 16.68 1.58
CA ARG A 318 7.37 17.20 0.49
C ARG A 318 6.34 16.16 0.07
N THR A 319 5.08 16.56 0.06
CA THR A 319 3.99 15.81 -0.57
C THR A 319 3.37 16.69 -1.66
N THR A 320 3.06 16.12 -2.83
CA THR A 320 2.51 16.89 -3.94
C THR A 320 1.12 16.37 -4.30
N THR A 321 0.18 17.27 -4.57
CA THR A 321 -1.09 16.92 -5.20
C THR A 321 -1.29 17.77 -6.45
N PHE A 322 -2.28 17.41 -7.26
CA PHE A 322 -2.58 18.11 -8.50
C PHE A 322 -4.09 18.31 -8.62
N ARG A 323 -4.47 19.35 -9.37
CA ARG A 323 -5.86 19.61 -9.74
C ARG A 323 -5.93 20.06 -11.19
N THR A 324 -6.94 19.57 -11.89
CA THR A 324 -7.36 20.14 -13.16
C THR A 324 -8.23 21.35 -12.90
N ILE A 325 -7.87 22.50 -13.46
CA ILE A 325 -8.69 23.71 -13.39
C ILE A 325 -9.32 23.96 -14.76
N SER A 326 -10.62 24.26 -14.78
CA SER A 326 -11.24 24.79 -15.99
C SER A 326 -10.81 26.24 -16.14
N LEU A 327 -10.40 26.65 -17.35
CA LEU A 327 -10.02 28.04 -17.65
C LEU A 327 -11.11 29.07 -17.28
N ILE A 328 -12.36 28.62 -17.14
CA ILE A 328 -13.52 29.44 -16.77
C ILE A 328 -13.59 29.71 -15.26
N LYS A 329 -13.07 28.80 -14.42
CA LYS A 329 -13.11 28.93 -12.95
C LYS A 329 -11.77 29.48 -12.45
N SER A 330 -11.79 30.66 -11.84
CA SER A 330 -10.61 31.30 -11.24
C SER A 330 -10.30 30.80 -9.82
N SER A 331 -10.96 29.74 -9.35
CA SER A 331 -10.72 29.18 -8.02
C SER A 331 -10.76 27.67 -8.00
N LEU A 332 -10.00 27.09 -7.07
CA LEU A 332 -9.95 25.66 -6.80
C LEU A 332 -10.02 25.39 -5.29
N ILE A 333 -10.53 24.21 -4.95
CA ILE A 333 -10.64 23.74 -3.57
C ILE A 333 -9.82 22.47 -3.41
N VAL A 334 -8.92 22.47 -2.43
CA VAL A 334 -8.11 21.32 -2.05
C VAL A 334 -8.46 20.93 -0.63
N TYR A 335 -8.79 19.65 -0.45
CA TYR A 335 -8.91 19.01 0.85
C TYR A 335 -7.59 18.30 1.14
N TRP A 336 -6.99 18.63 2.28
CA TRP A 336 -5.66 18.18 2.66
C TRP A 336 -5.62 17.68 4.09
N SER A 337 -5.14 16.44 4.25
CA SER A 337 -5.16 15.69 5.50
C SER A 337 -3.84 15.71 6.27
N GLN A 338 -2.72 15.90 5.56
CA GLN A 338 -1.39 15.79 6.17
C GLN A 338 -0.96 17.12 6.78
N PRO A 339 -0.12 17.11 7.84
CA PRO A 339 0.49 18.33 8.36
C PRO A 339 1.34 19.03 7.31
N PHE A 340 1.29 20.36 7.27
CA PHE A 340 2.09 21.19 6.37
C PHE A 340 2.37 22.55 7.01
N HIS A 341 3.42 23.22 6.55
CA HIS A 341 3.82 24.55 7.00
C HIS A 341 3.94 25.52 5.83
N LEU A 342 4.30 25.01 4.65
CA LEU A 342 4.40 25.80 3.42
C LEU A 342 3.57 25.13 2.32
N VAL A 343 2.95 25.95 1.48
CA VAL A 343 2.25 25.50 0.28
C VAL A 343 2.75 26.28 -0.92
N PHE A 344 3.32 25.57 -1.90
CA PHE A 344 3.72 26.13 -3.18
C PHE A 344 2.80 25.62 -4.29
N ILE A 345 2.49 26.49 -5.23
CA ILE A 345 1.72 26.17 -6.43
C ILE A 345 2.70 26.21 -7.60
N GLU A 346 2.80 25.12 -8.36
CA GLU A 346 3.58 25.04 -9.59
C GLU A 346 2.62 25.07 -10.79
N LEU A 347 2.87 26.02 -11.69
CA LEU A 347 2.21 26.18 -12.98
C LEU A 347 3.12 25.73 -14.13
N LEU A 348 2.65 25.89 -15.38
CA LEU A 348 3.43 25.62 -16.59
C LEU A 348 4.83 26.26 -16.51
N ASN A 349 5.82 25.57 -17.10
CA ASN A 349 7.22 25.99 -17.16
C ASN A 349 7.90 26.18 -15.79
N LYS A 350 7.49 25.41 -14.76
CA LYS A 350 8.11 25.44 -13.42
C LYS A 350 8.05 26.82 -12.77
N ILE A 351 6.96 27.55 -13.02
CA ILE A 351 6.69 28.81 -12.34
C ILE A 351 6.03 28.50 -11.00
N TYR A 352 6.68 28.92 -9.91
CA TYR A 352 6.24 28.66 -8.55
C TYR A 352 5.58 29.90 -7.93
N TYR A 353 4.51 29.67 -7.17
CA TYR A 353 3.85 30.67 -6.35
C TYR A 353 3.76 30.20 -4.91
N LEU A 354 4.00 31.08 -3.95
CA LEU A 354 3.77 30.77 -2.55
C LEU A 354 2.32 31.07 -2.18
N ALA A 355 1.60 30.05 -1.73
CA ALA A 355 0.21 30.21 -1.29
C ALA A 355 0.10 30.43 0.22
N VAL A 356 0.79 29.61 1.02
CA VAL A 356 0.60 29.58 2.47
C VAL A 356 1.95 29.47 3.18
N ILE A 357 2.12 30.26 4.25
CA ILE A 357 3.16 30.08 5.27
C ILE A 357 2.47 30.10 6.63
N GLN A 358 2.74 29.07 7.43
CA GLN A 358 2.31 29.03 8.82
C GLN A 358 3.43 28.47 9.71
N LYS A 359 3.59 29.05 10.90
CA LYS A 359 4.59 28.60 11.88
C LYS A 359 4.15 27.34 12.61
N THR A 360 2.87 27.29 12.96
CA THR A 360 2.23 26.18 13.66
C THR A 360 1.13 25.63 12.78
N TYR A 361 1.12 24.31 12.60
CA TYR A 361 0.05 23.63 11.87
C TYR A 361 -1.18 23.46 12.77
N GLU A 362 -2.32 23.99 12.31
CA GLU A 362 -3.63 23.81 12.94
C GLU A 362 -4.50 22.87 12.09
N ARG A 363 -5.22 21.96 12.76
CA ARG A 363 -6.08 20.96 12.09
C ARG A 363 -7.44 21.55 11.75
N SER A 364 -8.09 20.99 10.73
CA SER A 364 -9.45 21.34 10.30
C SER A 364 -9.62 22.82 9.91
N THR A 365 -8.56 23.46 9.42
CA THR A 365 -8.58 24.89 9.09
C THR A 365 -9.13 25.14 7.69
N ILE A 366 -9.79 26.29 7.51
CA ILE A 366 -10.21 26.80 6.21
C ILE A 366 -9.27 27.94 5.84
N ILE A 367 -8.46 27.72 4.81
CA ILE A 367 -7.49 28.70 4.33
C ILE A 367 -7.97 29.26 3.00
N ASN A 368 -8.24 30.56 2.97
CA ASN A 368 -8.61 31.27 1.76
C ASN A 368 -7.44 32.13 1.30
N LYS A 369 -6.89 31.87 0.12
CA LYS A 369 -5.78 32.63 -0.45
C LYS A 369 -6.05 32.99 -1.90
N THR A 370 -5.99 34.29 -2.19
CA THR A 370 -5.86 34.79 -3.56
C THR A 370 -4.40 34.91 -3.92
N ILE A 371 -4.00 34.26 -5.03
CA ILE A 371 -2.66 34.29 -5.58
C ILE A 371 -2.54 35.50 -6.50
N ASN A 372 -1.56 36.34 -6.16
CA ASN A 372 -1.22 37.55 -6.90
C ASN A 372 0.11 37.35 -7.67
N PRO A 373 0.42 38.16 -8.69
CA PRO A 373 1.72 38.13 -9.37
C PRO A 373 2.92 38.37 -8.44
N THR A 374 2.72 39.13 -7.37
CA THR A 374 3.74 39.36 -6.32
C THR A 374 4.01 38.11 -5.48
N ASP A 375 3.10 37.13 -5.51
CA ASP A 375 3.28 35.83 -4.86
C ASP A 375 4.15 34.87 -5.72
N ARG A 376 4.77 35.35 -6.82
CA ARG A 376 5.65 34.54 -7.68
C ARG A 376 7.04 34.40 -7.04
N CYS A 377 7.55 33.16 -7.06
CA CYS A 377 8.94 32.88 -6.69
C CYS A 377 9.83 33.29 -7.86
N GLN A 378 10.80 34.14 -7.62
CA GLN A 378 11.79 34.50 -8.65
C GLN A 378 12.87 33.42 -8.74
N HIS A 379 13.34 33.15 -9.96
CA HIS A 379 14.50 32.30 -10.16
C HIS A 379 15.77 33.03 -9.75
N ILE A 380 16.79 32.33 -9.26
CA ILE A 380 18.04 32.93 -8.81
C ILE A 380 18.76 33.72 -9.92
N ASN A 381 18.62 33.27 -11.17
CA ASN A 381 19.14 33.95 -12.36
C ASN A 381 18.46 35.30 -12.64
N GLU A 382 17.26 35.54 -12.13
CA GLU A 382 16.57 36.83 -12.23
C GLU A 382 17.05 37.82 -11.15
N LEU A 383 17.67 37.31 -10.08
CA LEU A 383 18.08 38.10 -8.91
C LEU A 383 19.55 38.49 -8.93
N PHE A 384 20.39 37.69 -9.56
CA PHE A 384 21.83 37.89 -9.58
C PHE A 384 22.34 38.43 -10.92
N ASN A 385 23.44 39.18 -10.85
CA ASN A 385 24.18 39.62 -12.04
C ASN A 385 24.85 38.41 -12.73
N GLN A 386 25.15 38.57 -14.03
CA GLN A 386 25.76 37.53 -14.87
C GLN A 386 27.03 36.91 -14.28
N THR A 387 27.83 37.68 -13.53
CA THR A 387 29.06 37.21 -12.88
C THR A 387 28.82 36.16 -11.80
N PHE A 388 27.71 36.26 -11.07
CA PHE A 388 27.34 35.28 -10.04
C PHE A 388 26.76 34.02 -10.68
N ILE A 389 25.95 34.17 -11.74
CA ILE A 389 25.30 33.04 -12.44
C ILE A 389 26.33 32.06 -13.02
N GLN A 390 27.50 32.54 -13.43
CA GLN A 390 28.57 31.70 -13.97
C GLN A 390 29.34 30.92 -12.89
N MET A 391 29.10 31.18 -11.60
CA MET A 391 29.83 30.51 -10.52
C MET A 391 29.29 29.09 -10.28
N PRO A 392 30.15 28.14 -9.85
CA PRO A 392 29.69 26.83 -9.39
C PRO A 392 28.72 26.96 -8.20
N LEU A 393 27.74 26.06 -8.14
CA LEU A 393 26.65 26.08 -7.15
C LEU A 393 27.14 26.21 -5.69
N LEU A 394 28.16 25.43 -5.29
CA LEU A 394 28.72 25.49 -3.94
C LEU A 394 29.27 26.86 -3.54
N ARG A 395 29.74 27.63 -4.53
CA ARG A 395 30.19 29.01 -4.33
C ARG A 395 29.01 29.96 -4.34
N LEU A 396 28.04 29.73 -5.23
CA LEU A 396 26.85 30.54 -5.38
C LEU A 396 25.98 30.55 -4.10
N ILE A 397 25.80 29.38 -3.46
CA ILE A 397 25.02 29.23 -2.21
C ILE A 397 25.49 30.17 -1.10
N LYS A 398 26.80 30.44 -1.02
CA LYS A 398 27.36 31.37 -0.01
C LYS A 398 26.82 32.80 -0.13
N TYR A 399 26.29 33.15 -1.30
CA TYR A 399 25.75 34.48 -1.60
C TYR A 399 24.23 34.55 -1.51
N TYR A 400 23.53 33.45 -1.20
CA TYR A 400 22.06 33.40 -1.15
C TYR A 400 21.43 34.32 -0.12
N HIS A 401 22.19 34.80 0.86
CA HIS A 401 21.72 35.83 1.78
C HIS A 401 21.65 37.23 1.14
N LEU A 402 22.39 37.52 0.07
CA LEU A 402 22.44 38.85 -0.54
C LEU A 402 21.08 39.30 -1.11
N PRO A 403 20.37 38.49 -1.92
CA PRO A 403 19.05 38.88 -2.43
C PRO A 403 18.05 39.15 -1.30
N CYS A 404 18.11 38.39 -0.21
CA CYS A 404 17.25 38.59 0.95
C CYS A 404 17.56 39.89 1.71
N ARG A 405 18.83 40.32 1.77
CA ARG A 405 19.23 41.57 2.45
C ARG A 405 18.77 42.83 1.72
N ASN A 406 18.47 42.74 0.43
CA ASN A 406 17.99 43.87 -0.33
C ASN A 406 16.53 44.19 0.04
N TYR A 407 16.33 45.10 0.99
CA TYR A 407 14.99 45.43 1.49
C TYR A 407 14.06 46.03 0.43
N SER A 408 14.61 46.66 -0.61
CA SER A 408 13.81 47.30 -1.66
C SER A 408 13.01 46.30 -2.51
N SER A 409 13.46 45.05 -2.63
CA SER A 409 12.76 44.00 -3.39
C SER A 409 11.70 43.27 -2.57
N ASN A 410 11.67 43.48 -1.25
CA ASN A 410 10.86 42.74 -0.28
C ASN A 410 10.76 41.22 -0.57
N LEU A 411 11.88 40.63 -1.03
CA LEU A 411 11.92 39.25 -1.50
C LEU A 411 11.59 38.29 -0.36
N SER A 412 10.51 37.53 -0.50
CA SER A 412 10.09 36.58 0.52
C SER A 412 10.67 35.18 0.27
N TYR A 413 10.93 34.82 -0.98
CA TYR A 413 11.42 33.51 -1.38
C TYR A 413 11.92 33.54 -2.83
N PHE A 414 12.79 32.59 -3.16
CA PHE A 414 13.33 32.38 -4.50
C PHE A 414 13.71 30.91 -4.66
N TYR A 415 14.06 30.51 -5.87
CA TYR A 415 14.50 29.14 -6.14
C TYR A 415 15.65 29.10 -7.14
N ASP A 416 16.43 28.03 -7.08
CA ASP A 416 17.46 27.68 -8.07
C ASP A 416 17.10 26.33 -8.73
N ASP A 417 18.06 25.68 -9.39
CA ASP A 417 17.83 24.40 -10.06
C ASP A 417 17.63 23.19 -9.11
N LEU A 418 17.99 23.31 -7.83
CA LEU A 418 17.99 22.24 -6.83
C LEU A 418 17.29 22.57 -5.50
N HIS A 419 17.05 23.84 -5.19
CA HIS A 419 16.60 24.32 -3.89
C HIS A 419 15.50 25.37 -4.03
N ILE A 420 14.62 25.40 -3.02
CA ILE A 420 13.76 26.53 -2.73
C ILE A 420 14.27 27.20 -1.46
N CYS A 421 14.34 28.53 -1.48
CA CYS A 421 14.87 29.37 -0.41
C CYS A 421 13.81 30.34 0.11
N LEU A 422 13.75 30.46 1.43
CA LEU A 422 12.90 31.41 2.16
C LEU A 422 13.76 32.52 2.75
N CYS A 423 13.36 33.77 2.54
CA CYS A 423 13.99 34.91 3.18
C CYS A 423 13.29 35.21 4.51
N TYR A 424 14.01 35.15 5.62
CA TYR A 424 13.48 35.41 6.94
C TYR A 424 14.35 36.40 7.72
N ASN A 425 13.73 37.12 8.64
CA ASN A 425 14.44 38.05 9.51
C ASN A 425 15.01 37.28 10.72
N TYR A 426 16.32 37.35 10.89
CA TYR A 426 17.03 36.87 12.08
C TYR A 426 17.76 38.05 12.71
N GLU A 427 17.32 38.46 13.88
CA GLU A 427 17.79 39.68 14.55
C GLU A 427 17.69 40.91 13.65
N LYS A 428 18.84 41.48 13.24
CA LYS A 428 18.97 42.66 12.36
C LYS A 428 19.34 42.32 10.93
N GLN A 429 19.39 41.04 10.56
CA GLN A 429 19.76 40.59 9.22
C GLN A 429 18.64 39.76 8.60
N ARG A 430 18.39 39.97 7.31
CA ARG A 430 17.53 39.09 6.52
C ARG A 430 18.39 38.00 5.90
N LEU A 431 18.13 36.76 6.28
CA LEU A 431 18.88 35.58 5.87
C LEU A 431 18.04 34.71 4.96
N ALA A 432 18.71 33.80 4.24
CA ALA A 432 18.09 32.82 3.36
C ALA A 432 18.16 31.45 4.02
N ASN A 433 17.04 30.75 4.07
CA ASN A 433 16.96 29.36 4.51
C ASN A 433 16.48 28.50 3.34
N CYS A 434 17.33 27.60 2.88
CA CYS A 434 17.11 26.81 1.67
C CYS A 434 16.96 25.34 2.01
N PHE A 435 16.13 24.64 1.23
CA PHE A 435 15.96 23.21 1.33
C PHE A 435 15.89 22.59 -0.07
N ASP A 436 16.33 21.33 -0.16
CA ASP A 436 16.34 20.59 -1.42
C ASP A 436 14.93 20.46 -1.98
N PHE A 437 14.81 20.77 -3.27
CA PHE A 437 13.57 20.68 -4.02
C PHE A 437 13.84 20.12 -5.41
N ASN A 438 13.53 18.84 -5.61
CA ASN A 438 13.64 18.25 -6.94
C ASN A 438 12.51 18.79 -7.84
N HIS A 439 12.84 19.77 -8.69
CA HIS A 439 11.95 20.41 -9.67
C HIS A 439 11.50 19.45 -10.78
N ASN A 440 12.30 18.41 -11.07
CA ASN A 440 12.07 17.43 -12.12
C ASN A 440 11.48 16.11 -11.61
N MET A 441 10.85 16.13 -10.43
CA MET A 441 10.23 14.94 -9.87
C MET A 441 9.15 14.42 -10.81
N LYS A 442 9.40 13.25 -11.39
CA LYS A 442 8.44 12.48 -12.17
C LYS A 442 8.10 11.24 -11.37
N PHE A 443 6.83 10.85 -11.37
CA PHE A 443 6.43 9.56 -10.85
C PHE A 443 5.84 8.74 -11.97
N ASP A 444 6.43 7.59 -12.29
CA ASP A 444 6.02 6.69 -13.36
C ASP A 444 4.86 5.76 -12.96
N CYS A 445 4.14 6.09 -11.88
CA CYS A 445 3.11 5.25 -11.27
C CYS A 445 3.58 3.81 -11.05
N LEU A 446 4.83 3.65 -10.60
CA LEU A 446 5.46 2.36 -10.29
C LEU A 446 5.54 1.42 -11.52
N GLY A 447 5.65 1.99 -12.72
CA GLY A 447 5.62 1.26 -13.99
C GLY A 447 4.22 0.77 -14.40
N GLN A 448 3.19 1.10 -13.61
CA GLN A 448 1.79 0.81 -13.88
C GLN A 448 1.07 2.10 -14.27
N SER A 449 1.47 2.71 -15.37
CA SER A 449 0.71 3.85 -15.92
C SER A 449 -0.71 3.40 -16.28
N VAL A 450 -1.72 4.19 -15.88
CA VAL A 450 -3.12 4.02 -16.35
C VAL A 450 -3.35 4.85 -17.63
N CYS A 451 -2.35 5.62 -18.02
CA CYS A 451 -2.49 6.64 -19.04
C CYS A 451 -2.35 6.02 -20.42
N VAL A 452 -3.39 6.21 -21.22
CA VAL A 452 -3.45 5.80 -22.63
C VAL A 452 -2.88 6.94 -23.50
N ASN A 453 -2.55 6.66 -24.77
CA ASN A 453 -2.08 7.64 -25.75
C ASN A 453 -0.82 8.39 -25.31
N GLU A 454 0.19 7.66 -24.81
CA GLU A 454 1.47 8.24 -24.34
C GLU A 454 1.33 9.28 -23.22
N GLY A 455 0.19 9.29 -22.52
CA GLY A 455 -0.01 10.14 -21.36
C GLY A 455 1.01 9.83 -20.27
N GLN A 456 1.59 10.88 -19.68
CA GLN A 456 2.49 10.72 -18.55
C GLN A 456 1.67 10.55 -17.27
N CYS A 457 1.91 9.46 -16.54
CA CYS A 457 1.32 9.27 -15.22
C CYS A 457 2.04 10.14 -14.19
N PHE A 458 1.30 10.63 -13.20
CA PHE A 458 1.80 11.31 -12.03
C PHE A 458 1.04 10.78 -10.82
N GLN A 459 1.72 10.66 -9.68
CA GLN A 459 1.11 10.29 -8.40
C GLN A 459 1.61 11.21 -7.28
N ASP A 460 0.94 11.21 -6.14
CA ASP A 460 1.21 12.11 -5.03
C ASP A 460 2.44 11.72 -4.18
N THR A 461 2.69 10.42 -4.02
CA THR A 461 3.87 9.89 -3.31
C THR A 461 4.46 8.66 -3.99
N SER A 462 5.76 8.41 -3.78
CA SER A 462 6.45 7.27 -4.43
C SER A 462 6.10 5.91 -3.84
N ASP A 463 5.93 5.79 -2.53
CA ASP A 463 5.82 4.49 -1.84
C ASP A 463 4.36 4.04 -1.61
N CYS A 464 3.45 4.99 -1.37
CA CYS A 464 2.06 4.72 -1.02
C CYS A 464 1.11 5.73 -1.69
N PRO A 465 0.96 5.67 -3.03
CA PRO A 465 0.22 6.67 -3.78
C PRO A 465 -1.28 6.62 -3.44
N GLN A 466 -1.84 7.75 -3.01
CA GLN A 466 -3.28 7.89 -2.74
C GLN A 466 -4.03 8.50 -3.93
N ARG A 467 -3.31 9.22 -4.80
CA ARG A 467 -3.88 9.88 -5.97
C ARG A 467 -2.92 9.74 -7.15
N ALA A 468 -3.49 9.52 -8.34
CA ALA A 468 -2.77 9.60 -9.60
C ALA A 468 -3.57 10.36 -10.67
N MET A 469 -2.86 10.93 -11.63
CA MET A 469 -3.41 11.63 -12.78
C MET A 469 -2.59 11.32 -14.03
N CYS A 470 -3.29 11.32 -15.15
CA CYS A 470 -2.70 11.26 -16.46
C CYS A 470 -2.61 12.66 -17.05
N ILE A 471 -1.40 13.07 -17.41
CA ILE A 471 -1.15 14.27 -18.19
C ILE A 471 -0.94 13.83 -19.63
N CYS A 472 -1.96 14.08 -20.44
CA CYS A 472 -1.87 13.81 -21.87
C CYS A 472 -0.90 14.80 -22.53
N PRO A 473 -0.15 14.36 -23.56
CA PRO A 473 0.56 15.30 -24.42
C PRO A 473 -0.45 16.28 -25.04
N ALA A 474 0.02 17.48 -25.38
CA ALA A 474 -0.82 18.45 -26.08
C ALA A 474 -1.33 17.81 -27.37
N CYS A 475 -2.65 17.62 -27.49
CA CYS A 475 -3.25 17.19 -28.73
C CYS A 475 -3.09 18.33 -29.74
N PHE A 476 -2.24 18.13 -30.75
CA PHE A 476 -2.29 18.94 -31.97
C PHE A 476 -3.57 18.54 -32.70
N TYR A 477 -4.68 19.23 -32.43
CA TYR A 477 -5.82 19.19 -33.34
C TYR A 477 -5.38 19.87 -34.65
N GLY A 478 -5.61 19.15 -35.75
CA GLY A 478 -4.94 19.33 -37.03
C GLY A 478 -5.25 20.62 -37.79
N THR A 479 -4.42 20.78 -38.81
CA THR A 479 -4.59 21.65 -40.00
C THR A 479 -5.94 21.48 -40.69
#